data_AF-A0A174KRK4-F1
#
_entry.id   AF-A0A174KRK4-F1
#
_cell.length_a   1.000
_cell.length_b   1.000
_cell.length_c   1.000
_cell.angle_alpha   90.00
_cell.angle_beta   90.00
_cell.angle_gamma   90.00
#
_symmetry.space_group_name_H-M   'P 1'
#
loop_
_entity.id
_entity.type
_entity.pdbx_description
1 polymer ?
#
loop_
_entity_poly.entity_id
_entity_poly.type
_entity_poly.pdbx_seq_one_letter_code
_entity_poly.pdbx_strand_id
1 'polypeptide(L)'
;MGLFGKKEKTPEGIRVIYYEGELPGFTCNNPSQLVLTDDVLQITKINPHIEVKLNRERINSVELYSEQQYMQKFKGNNGPQTKKGDIPKAYYVIHYIDKEGNAKHLDFWAVSFEASKMGKLKDEINKNQKSTSYEI
;
A
#
# COMPACT_ATOMS: atom_id res chain seq x y z
N MET A 1 22.23 19.67 -29.39
CA MET A 1 21.74 18.31 -29.05
C MET A 1 21.33 18.32 -27.57
N GLY A 2 20.04 18.34 -27.27
CA GLY A 2 19.57 18.36 -25.88
C GLY A 2 19.66 16.96 -25.27
N LEU A 3 20.55 16.79 -24.28
CA LEU A 3 20.63 15.58 -23.46
C LEU A 3 19.40 15.51 -22.52
N PHE A 4 18.24 15.20 -23.09
CA PHE A 4 17.19 14.52 -22.34
C PHE A 4 17.47 13.03 -22.42
N GLY A 5 18.43 12.57 -21.61
CA GLY A 5 18.56 11.14 -21.34
C GLY A 5 17.19 10.64 -20.90
N LYS A 6 16.64 9.67 -21.64
CA LYS A 6 15.41 8.97 -21.23
C LYS A 6 15.64 8.51 -19.81
N LYS A 7 15.03 9.17 -18.81
CA LYS A 7 14.94 8.62 -17.46
C LYS A 7 14.38 7.22 -17.66
N GLU A 8 15.06 6.21 -17.12
CA GLU A 8 14.49 4.86 -17.03
C GLU A 8 13.04 5.04 -16.58
N LYS A 9 12.10 4.54 -17.38
CA LYS A 9 10.70 4.57 -17.01
C LYS A 9 10.63 3.80 -15.70
N THR A 10 10.57 4.50 -14.57
CA THR A 10 10.21 3.89 -13.30
C THR A 10 8.94 3.11 -13.61
N PRO A 11 8.90 1.79 -13.36
CA PRO A 11 7.75 0.97 -13.73
C PRO A 11 6.49 1.68 -13.23
N GLU A 12 5.41 1.66 -14.02
CA GLU A 12 4.16 2.31 -13.64
C GLU A 12 3.66 1.69 -12.33
N GLY A 13 3.95 2.36 -11.22
CA GLY A 13 3.58 1.94 -9.89
C GLY A 13 2.66 2.94 -9.24
N ILE A 14 1.94 2.45 -8.24
CA ILE A 14 1.03 3.28 -7.45
C ILE A 14 1.89 4.09 -6.48
N ARG A 15 1.76 5.42 -6.55
CA ARG A 15 2.51 6.32 -5.68
C ARG A 15 1.77 6.45 -4.36
N VAL A 16 2.45 6.09 -3.28
CA VAL A 16 1.89 6.11 -1.93
C VAL A 16 2.89 6.69 -0.96
N ILE A 17 2.44 7.00 0.24
CA ILE A 17 3.26 7.40 1.36
C ILE A 17 3.20 6.28 2.39
N TYR A 18 4.35 5.72 2.75
CA TYR A 18 4.45 4.78 3.86
C TYR A 18 4.09 5.49 5.17
N TYR A 19 3.23 4.88 5.95
CA TYR A 19 2.76 5.44 7.21
C TYR A 19 3.26 4.64 8.40
N GLU A 20 3.00 3.33 8.43
CA GLU A 20 3.26 2.48 9.60
C GLU A 20 3.40 1.01 9.23
N GLY A 21 3.98 0.22 10.14
CA GLY A 21 4.23 -1.21 10.00
C GLY A 21 5.66 -1.58 10.35
N GLU A 22 5.94 -2.88 10.26
CA GLU A 22 7.29 -3.42 10.45
C GLU A 22 7.99 -3.55 9.09
N LEU A 23 8.55 -2.44 8.60
CA LEU A 23 9.27 -2.40 7.34
C LEU A 23 10.66 -1.75 7.52
N PRO A 24 11.75 -2.54 7.62
CA PRO A 24 13.09 -2.02 7.88
C PRO A 24 13.53 -0.94 6.87
N GLY A 25 14.03 0.19 7.37
CA GLY A 25 14.48 1.32 6.55
C GLY A 25 13.40 2.30 6.11
N PHE A 26 12.14 2.06 6.48
CA PHE A 26 11.02 2.96 6.24
C PHE A 26 10.64 3.68 7.53
N THR A 27 10.55 5.00 7.48
CA THR A 27 9.97 5.84 8.53
C THR A 27 8.61 6.40 8.10
N CYS A 28 7.75 6.73 9.06
CA CYS A 28 6.46 7.35 8.80
C CYS A 28 6.57 8.56 7.86
N ASN A 29 5.60 8.71 6.97
CA ASN A 29 5.49 9.74 5.94
C ASN A 29 6.57 9.72 4.86
N ASN A 30 7.16 8.55 4.57
CA ASN A 30 8.10 8.42 3.44
C ASN A 30 7.40 8.18 2.11
N PRO A 31 7.80 8.88 1.03
CA PRO A 31 7.36 8.56 -0.32
C PRO A 31 7.83 7.18 -0.78
N SER A 32 6.87 6.38 -1.24
CA SER A 32 7.07 5.00 -1.67
C SER A 32 6.30 4.71 -2.96
N GLN A 33 6.68 3.64 -3.64
CA GLN A 33 5.98 3.13 -4.81
C GLN A 33 5.61 1.67 -4.60
N LEU A 34 4.38 1.31 -4.98
CA LEU A 34 3.88 -0.06 -5.00
C LEU A 34 3.78 -0.55 -6.43
N VAL A 35 4.33 -1.72 -6.71
CA VAL A 35 4.16 -2.43 -7.99
C VAL A 35 3.73 -3.85 -7.68
N LEU A 36 2.50 -4.20 -8.08
CA LEU A 36 2.03 -5.58 -8.00
C LEU A 36 2.46 -6.32 -9.27
N THR A 37 3.16 -7.42 -9.09
CA THR A 37 3.51 -8.38 -10.15
C THR A 37 2.73 -9.67 -9.92
N ASP A 38 2.95 -10.68 -10.76
CA ASP A 38 2.28 -11.98 -10.61
C ASP A 38 2.58 -12.61 -9.24
N ASP A 39 3.84 -12.58 -8.81
CA ASP A 39 4.33 -13.29 -7.62
C ASP A 39 4.48 -12.42 -6.38
N VAL A 40 4.79 -11.12 -6.54
CA VAL A 40 5.15 -10.23 -5.44
C VAL A 40 4.50 -8.86 -5.54
N LEU A 41 4.22 -8.27 -4.38
CA LEU A 41 4.06 -6.83 -4.21
C LEU A 41 5.45 -6.23 -3.92
N GLN A 42 5.98 -5.46 -4.86
CA GLN A 42 7.22 -4.70 -4.67
C GLN A 42 6.90 -3.35 -4.05
N ILE A 43 7.62 -3.02 -2.97
CA ILE A 43 7.54 -1.76 -2.24
C ILE A 43 8.89 -1.08 -2.35
N THR A 44 8.93 0.09 -3.00
CA THR A 44 10.19 0.81 -3.24
C THR A 44 10.17 2.16 -2.56
N LYS A 45 11.18 2.43 -1.73
CA LYS A 45 11.55 3.77 -1.28
C LYS A 45 12.52 4.36 -2.29
N ILE A 46 12.32 5.62 -2.68
CA ILE A 46 13.16 6.25 -3.71
C ILE A 46 14.49 6.72 -3.13
N ASN A 47 14.48 7.42 -1.98
CA ASN A 47 15.66 8.02 -1.37
C ASN A 47 15.71 7.78 0.16
N PRO A 48 16.69 7.01 0.69
CA PRO A 48 17.58 6.10 -0.05
C PRO A 48 16.78 5.02 -0.80
N HIS A 49 17.37 4.47 -1.86
CA HIS A 49 16.75 3.38 -2.60
C HIS A 49 16.70 2.12 -1.73
N ILE A 50 15.49 1.68 -1.40
CA ILE A 50 15.24 0.44 -0.67
C ILE A 50 14.09 -0.27 -1.40
N GLU A 51 14.32 -1.51 -1.80
CA GLU A 51 13.31 -2.36 -2.41
C GLU A 51 12.96 -3.52 -1.46
N VAL A 52 11.67 -3.68 -1.20
CA VAL A 52 11.13 -4.81 -0.43
C VAL A 52 10.17 -5.60 -1.32
N LYS A 53 10.28 -6.92 -1.30
CA LYS A 53 9.38 -7.83 -2.01
C LYS A 53 8.55 -8.61 -1.01
N LEU A 54 7.23 -8.43 -1.07
CA LEU A 54 6.27 -9.20 -0.30
C LEU A 54 5.60 -10.22 -1.23
N ASN A 55 5.80 -11.52 -0.98
CA ASN A 55 5.14 -12.57 -1.76
C ASN A 55 3.62 -12.42 -1.66
N ARG A 56 2.96 -12.45 -2.82
CA ARG A 56 1.52 -12.24 -2.94
C ARG A 56 0.72 -13.28 -2.17
N GLU A 57 1.19 -14.53 -2.12
CA GLU A 57 0.56 -15.61 -1.36
C GLU A 57 0.50 -15.34 0.15
N ARG A 58 1.36 -14.46 0.67
CA ARG A 58 1.38 -14.07 2.07
C ARG A 58 0.47 -12.87 2.36
N ILE A 59 -0.14 -12.27 1.35
CA ILE A 59 -1.05 -11.12 1.51
C ILE A 59 -2.46 -11.65 1.74
N ASN A 60 -2.98 -11.35 2.93
CA ASN A 60 -4.29 -11.82 3.38
C ASN A 60 -5.43 -10.91 2.93
N SER A 61 -5.19 -9.62 2.81
CA SER A 61 -6.18 -8.66 2.32
C SER A 61 -5.59 -7.28 2.17
N VAL A 62 -6.26 -6.44 1.38
CA VAL A 62 -6.04 -5.00 1.35
C VAL A 62 -7.33 -4.29 1.68
N GLU A 63 -7.29 -3.44 2.70
CA GLU A 63 -8.42 -2.63 3.15
C GLU A 63 -8.19 -1.16 2.82
N LEU A 64 -9.26 -0.46 2.46
CA LEU A 64 -9.25 0.96 2.12
C LEU A 64 -10.09 1.72 3.14
N TYR A 65 -9.53 2.80 3.67
CA TYR A 65 -10.18 3.66 4.66
C TYR A 65 -10.07 5.12 4.26
N SER A 66 -11.08 5.91 4.62
CA SER A 66 -10.88 7.36 4.75
C SER A 66 -9.94 7.66 5.92
N GLU A 67 -9.34 8.85 5.95
CA GLU A 67 -8.50 9.28 7.08
C GLU A 67 -9.24 9.16 8.43
N GLN A 68 -10.51 9.56 8.50
CA GLN A 68 -11.30 9.44 9.73
C GLN A 68 -11.50 7.98 10.15
N GLN A 69 -11.88 7.10 9.22
CA GLN A 69 -12.08 5.68 9.50
C GLN A 69 -10.80 5.01 9.99
N TYR A 70 -9.68 5.33 9.34
CA TYR A 70 -8.37 4.81 9.72
C TYR A 70 -7.97 5.27 11.14
N MET A 71 -8.07 6.57 11.41
CA MET A 71 -7.72 7.13 12.71
C MET A 71 -8.61 6.55 13.83
N GLN A 72 -9.90 6.37 13.56
CA GLN A 72 -10.82 5.78 14.54
C GLN A 72 -10.46 4.32 14.84
N LYS A 73 -10.19 3.53 13.79
CA LYS A 73 -9.93 2.09 13.91
C LYS A 73 -8.57 1.78 14.51
N PHE A 74 -7.51 2.49 14.12
CA PHE A 74 -6.14 2.15 14.48
C PHE A 74 -5.48 3.09 15.49
N LYS A 75 -6.01 4.32 15.65
CA LYS A 75 -5.46 5.33 16.57
C LYS A 75 -6.39 5.73 17.71
N GLY A 76 -7.63 5.20 17.72
CA GLY A 76 -8.61 5.46 18.78
C GLY A 76 -9.06 6.92 18.86
N ASN A 77 -8.91 7.70 17.78
CA ASN A 77 -9.32 9.09 17.72
C ASN A 77 -10.05 9.40 16.41
N ASN A 78 -10.85 10.48 16.38
CA ASN A 78 -11.72 10.76 15.23
C ASN A 78 -10.99 11.33 14.00
N GLY A 79 -9.66 11.44 14.03
CA GLY A 79 -8.87 12.08 12.97
C GLY A 79 -9.27 13.55 12.73
N PRO A 80 -8.61 14.23 11.77
CA PRO A 80 -9.04 15.54 11.33
C PRO A 80 -10.35 15.46 10.53
N GLN A 81 -11.20 16.48 10.71
CA GLN A 81 -12.34 16.69 9.82
C GLN A 81 -11.86 17.23 8.47
N THR A 82 -12.18 16.53 7.38
CA THR A 82 -11.90 17.00 6.02
C THR A 82 -12.69 18.28 5.76
N LYS A 83 -12.01 19.40 5.52
CA LYS A 83 -12.69 20.66 5.23
C LYS A 83 -13.01 20.76 3.74
N LYS A 84 -13.98 21.60 3.40
CA LYS A 84 -14.31 21.92 2.01
C LYS A 84 -13.07 22.54 1.33
N GLY A 85 -12.51 21.83 0.35
CA GLY A 85 -11.30 22.22 -0.38
C GLY A 85 -10.06 21.40 -0.05
N ASP A 86 -10.10 20.57 1.00
CA ASP A 86 -9.01 19.63 1.29
C ASP A 86 -9.00 18.47 0.29
N ILE A 87 -7.80 18.01 -0.07
CA ILE A 87 -7.63 16.80 -0.88
C ILE A 87 -7.72 15.60 0.06
N PRO A 88 -8.76 14.74 -0.05
CA PRO A 88 -8.94 13.66 0.90
C PRO A 88 -7.85 12.61 0.73
N LYS A 89 -7.26 12.21 1.87
CA LYS A 89 -6.37 11.07 1.96
C LYS A 89 -7.18 9.77 2.06
N ALA A 90 -6.75 8.78 1.31
CA ALA A 90 -7.16 7.41 1.49
C ALA A 90 -6.01 6.62 2.11
N TYR A 91 -6.33 5.83 3.13
CA TYR A 91 -5.41 4.94 3.81
C TYR A 91 -5.61 3.51 3.29
N TYR A 92 -4.50 2.80 3.13
CA TYR A 92 -4.42 1.44 2.60
C TYR A 92 -3.72 0.57 3.62
N VAL A 93 -4.43 -0.42 4.13
CA VAL A 93 -3.90 -1.37 5.12
C VAL A 93 -3.72 -2.71 4.43
N ILE A 94 -2.48 -3.13 4.25
CA ILE A 94 -2.11 -4.39 3.61
C ILE A 94 -1.82 -5.41 4.71
N HIS A 95 -2.74 -6.34 4.94
CA HIS A 95 -2.58 -7.41 5.92
C HIS A 95 -1.80 -8.56 5.30
N TYR A 96 -0.80 -9.07 6.02
CA TYR A 96 0.05 -10.15 5.55
C TYR A 96 0.55 -11.04 6.69
N ILE A 97 0.98 -12.25 6.35
CA ILE A 97 1.67 -13.14 7.28
C ILE A 97 3.18 -12.97 7.13
N ASP A 98 3.89 -12.70 8.22
CA ASP A 98 5.34 -12.59 8.21
C ASP A 98 6.04 -13.95 7.93
N LYS A 99 7.38 -14.00 7.92
CA LYS A 99 8.09 -15.26 7.67
C LYS A 99 7.99 -16.24 8.84
N GLU A 100 7.62 -15.75 10.01
CA GLU A 100 7.49 -16.50 11.26
C GLU A 100 6.04 -16.98 11.48
N GLY A 101 5.11 -16.62 10.58
CA GLY A 101 3.70 -17.00 10.66
C GLY A 101 2.82 -16.00 11.42
N ASN A 102 3.35 -14.84 11.82
CA ASN A 102 2.59 -13.85 12.57
C ASN A 102 1.80 -12.93 11.63
N ALA A 103 0.57 -12.61 12.01
CA ALA A 103 -0.24 -11.62 11.31
C ALA A 103 0.32 -10.20 11.56
N LYS A 104 0.63 -9.50 10.47
CA LYS A 104 1.13 -8.12 10.47
C LYS A 104 0.39 -7.30 9.41
N HIS A 105 0.55 -5.98 9.45
CA HIS A 105 0.08 -5.10 8.39
C HIS A 105 1.11 -4.03 8.04
N LEU A 106 0.99 -3.52 6.81
CA LEU A 106 1.68 -2.32 6.34
C LEU A 106 0.65 -1.29 5.95
N ASP A 107 0.85 -0.07 6.44
CA ASP A 107 -0.08 1.04 6.25
C ASP A 107 0.54 2.07 5.33
N PHE A 108 -0.23 2.46 4.32
CA PHE A 108 0.13 3.51 3.38
C PHE A 108 -1.01 4.52 3.28
N TRP A 109 -0.71 5.74 2.84
CA TRP A 109 -1.75 6.67 2.42
C TRP A 109 -1.40 7.32 1.08
N ALA A 110 -2.42 7.72 0.33
CA ALA A 110 -2.26 8.51 -0.88
C ALA A 110 -3.40 9.51 -1.03
N VAL A 111 -3.19 10.49 -1.91
CA VAL A 111 -4.23 11.43 -2.33
C VAL A 111 -5.06 10.83 -3.46
N SER A 112 -6.29 11.32 -3.59
CA SER A 112 -7.44 10.64 -4.21
C SER A 112 -7.23 10.14 -5.64
N PHE A 113 -6.31 10.72 -6.42
CA PHE A 113 -6.04 10.29 -7.80
C PHE A 113 -5.53 8.84 -7.89
N GLU A 114 -4.77 8.38 -6.89
CA GLU A 114 -4.22 7.02 -6.83
C GLU A 114 -5.19 5.99 -6.24
N ALA A 115 -6.32 6.44 -5.66
CA ALA A 115 -7.29 5.56 -5.01
C ALA A 115 -7.96 4.56 -5.97
N SER A 116 -8.17 4.95 -7.22
CA SER A 116 -8.70 4.04 -8.25
C SER A 116 -7.75 2.89 -8.56
N LYS A 117 -6.43 3.15 -8.58
CA LYS A 117 -5.40 2.13 -8.80
C LYS A 117 -5.28 1.21 -7.59
N MET A 118 -5.41 1.75 -6.37
CA MET A 118 -5.43 0.92 -5.16
C MET A 118 -6.68 0.05 -5.05
N GLY A 119 -7.83 0.51 -5.56
CA GLY A 119 -9.01 -0.33 -5.71
C GLY A 119 -8.74 -1.53 -6.61
N LYS A 120 -8.12 -1.31 -7.78
CA LYS A 120 -7.69 -2.40 -8.68
C LYS A 120 -6.70 -3.35 -8.03
N LEU A 121 -5.69 -2.82 -7.31
CA LEU A 121 -4.72 -3.63 -6.58
C LEU A 121 -5.41 -4.53 -5.54
N LYS A 122 -6.37 -3.99 -4.78
CA LYS A 122 -7.18 -4.77 -3.84
C LYS A 122 -7.95 -5.87 -4.57
N ASP A 123 -8.64 -5.54 -5.66
CA ASP A 123 -9.43 -6.51 -6.42
C ASP A 123 -8.54 -7.62 -7.01
N GLU A 124 -7.35 -7.28 -7.49
CA GLU A 124 -6.37 -8.25 -8.00
C GLU A 124 -5.84 -9.16 -6.90
N ILE A 125 -5.52 -8.63 -5.71
CA ILE A 125 -5.09 -9.45 -4.58
C ILE A 125 -6.21 -10.41 -4.15
N ASN A 126 -7.43 -9.92 -4.06
CA ASN A 126 -8.59 -10.72 -3.64
C ASN A 126 -8.98 -11.78 -4.68
N LYS A 127 -8.88 -11.50 -5.98
CA LYS A 127 -9.16 -12.48 -7.05
C LYS A 127 -8.24 -13.70 -7.01
N ASN A 128 -6.99 -13.50 -6.58
CA ASN A 128 -5.98 -14.58 -6.52
C ASN A 128 -5.93 -15.29 -5.17
N GLN A 129 -6.78 -14.92 -4.22
CA GLN A 129 -7.04 -15.78 -3.07
C GLN A 129 -7.83 -16.99 -3.55
N LYS A 130 -7.15 -18.15 -3.61
CA LYS A 130 -7.80 -19.42 -3.91
C LYS A 130 -8.96 -19.59 -2.93
N SER A 131 -10.18 -19.62 -3.46
CA SER A 131 -11.38 -19.93 -2.70
C SER A 131 -11.25 -21.37 -2.19
N THR A 132 -10.81 -21.54 -0.96
CA THR A 132 -10.82 -22.84 -0.29
C THR A 132 -12.26 -23.13 0.13
N SER A 133 -13.05 -23.68 -0.78
CA SER A 133 -14.29 -24.36 -0.39
C SER A 133 -13.92 -25.65 0.33
N TYR A 134 -14.44 -25.82 1.53
CA TYR A 134 -14.49 -27.11 2.21
C TYR A 134 -15.95 -27.49 2.43
N GLU A 135 -16.29 -28.74 2.14
CA GLU A 135 -17.58 -29.32 2.50
C GLU A 135 -17.54 -29.69 3.99
N ILE A 136 -18.62 -29.37 4.71
CA ILE A 136 -18.85 -29.80 6.10
C ILE A 136 -19.52 -31.17 6.14
#